data_AF-A0A0C9TGC8-F1
#
_entry.id   AF-A0A0C9TGC8-F1
#
_cell.length_a   1.000
_cell.length_b   1.000
_cell.length_c   1.000
_cell.angle_alpha   90.00
_cell.angle_beta   90.00
_cell.angle_gamma   90.00
#
_symmetry.space_group_name_H-M   'P 1'
#
loop_
_entity.id
_entity.type
_entity.pdbx_description
1 polymer ?
#
loop_
_entity_poly.entity_id
_entity_poly.type
_entity_poly.pdbx_seq_one_letter_code
_entity_poly.pdbx_strand_id
1 'polypeptide(L)'
;MLECPEEASPICGKKACSSPGRYECADCDNPTLFCKDCLVESHRWLPLHRPMKWNGTYYQKESFSNLGLVWYFGHGGIPCPYVYDGRGIQELTVLDLNGIHKVSVGYCQCAKGPEIAEQIFLVKLFPATVLRPQTAFSFRALKLFHMVHLTAHTKAWDFIGTMHRLTDCLDIKALHVSILRNLFKADD
;
A
#
# COMPACT_ATOMS: atom_id res chain seq x y z
N MET A 1 -4.80 -20.48 -4.72
CA MET A 1 -3.55 -20.86 -5.43
C MET A 1 -3.99 -21.09 -6.86
N LEU A 2 -3.95 -20.05 -7.69
CA LEU A 2 -4.44 -20.13 -9.07
C LEU A 2 -3.41 -20.93 -9.88
N GLU A 3 -3.86 -22.02 -10.49
CA GLU A 3 -3.04 -22.87 -11.37
C GLU A 3 -2.60 -22.07 -12.60
N CYS A 4 -1.35 -22.31 -13.01
CA CYS A 4 -0.68 -21.58 -14.09
C CYS A 4 -1.18 -22.02 -15.47
N PRO A 5 -1.36 -21.11 -16.44
CA PRO A 5 -1.55 -21.50 -17.85
C PRO A 5 -0.22 -21.99 -18.44
N GLU A 6 -0.22 -23.18 -19.04
CA GLU A 6 0.99 -23.84 -19.54
C GLU A 6 1.66 -23.10 -20.71
N GLU A 7 0.94 -22.54 -21.68
CA GLU A 7 1.57 -21.93 -22.85
C GLU A 7 0.72 -20.81 -23.45
N ALA A 8 0.95 -19.58 -22.98
CA ALA A 8 0.77 -18.29 -23.66
C ALA A 8 0.80 -17.21 -22.57
N SER A 9 1.63 -16.15 -22.70
CA SER A 9 1.42 -14.96 -21.85
C SER A 9 0.05 -14.42 -22.23
N PRO A 10 -0.97 -14.49 -21.35
CA PRO A 10 -2.32 -14.14 -21.75
C PRO A 10 -2.35 -12.68 -22.15
N ILE A 11 -3.17 -12.35 -23.15
CA ILE A 11 -3.41 -10.96 -23.53
C ILE A 11 -3.97 -10.23 -22.30
N CYS A 12 -3.57 -8.98 -22.11
CA CYS A 12 -4.13 -8.14 -21.04
C CYS A 12 -5.66 -8.19 -21.01
N GLY A 13 -6.24 -8.34 -19.82
CA GLY A 13 -7.68 -8.43 -19.60
C GLY A 13 -8.50 -7.20 -19.98
N LYS A 14 -7.86 -6.06 -20.20
CA LYS A 14 -8.55 -4.84 -20.63
C LYS A 14 -8.94 -4.99 -22.10
N LYS A 15 -10.24 -5.01 -22.40
CA LYS A 15 -10.78 -4.97 -23.77
C LYS A 15 -10.15 -3.76 -24.50
N ALA A 16 -9.36 -4.02 -25.56
CA ALA A 16 -8.53 -3.06 -26.32
C ALA A 16 -7.06 -2.88 -25.88
N CYS A 17 -6.54 -3.67 -24.94
CA CYS A 17 -5.10 -3.74 -24.67
C CYS A 17 -4.50 -5.01 -25.28
N SER A 18 -3.54 -4.87 -26.19
CA SER A 18 -2.83 -6.01 -26.82
C SER A 18 -1.50 -6.34 -26.15
N SER A 19 -1.13 -5.64 -25.07
CA SER A 19 0.09 -5.92 -24.32
C SER A 19 -0.01 -7.25 -23.57
N PRO A 20 1.12 -7.93 -23.32
CA PRO A 20 1.11 -9.16 -22.55
C PRO A 20 0.68 -8.90 -21.10
N GLY A 21 -0.30 -9.67 -20.64
CA GLY A 21 -0.70 -9.77 -19.25
C GLY A 21 0.34 -10.58 -18.47
N ARG A 22 0.90 -9.96 -17.43
CA ARG A 22 1.92 -10.58 -16.55
C ARG A 22 1.68 -10.31 -15.08
N TYR A 23 0.67 -9.51 -14.75
CA TYR A 23 0.39 -9.10 -13.40
C TYR A 23 -1.04 -9.45 -13.01
N GLU A 24 -1.20 -9.98 -11.80
CA GLU A 24 -2.48 -10.13 -11.12
C GLU A 24 -2.45 -9.31 -9.82
N CYS A 25 -3.61 -9.20 -9.18
CA CYS A 25 -3.73 -8.62 -7.85
C CYS A 25 -4.25 -9.68 -6.88
N ALA A 26 -3.50 -9.97 -5.83
CA ALA A 26 -3.85 -10.99 -4.84
C ALA A 26 -5.08 -10.63 -3.98
N ASP A 27 -5.47 -9.35 -3.96
CA ASP A 27 -6.59 -8.84 -3.17
C ASP A 27 -7.85 -8.54 -4.01
N CYS A 28 -7.79 -8.70 -5.33
CA CYS A 28 -8.94 -8.52 -6.21
C CYS A 28 -9.60 -9.87 -6.48
N ASP A 29 -10.93 -9.91 -6.42
CA ASP A 29 -11.70 -11.11 -6.79
C ASP A 29 -11.72 -11.37 -8.31
N ASN A 30 -11.15 -10.45 -9.10
CA ASN A 30 -11.00 -10.61 -10.54
C ASN A 30 -9.73 -11.43 -10.84
N PRO A 31 -9.84 -12.66 -11.37
CA PRO A 31 -8.69 -13.53 -11.66
C PRO A 31 -7.93 -13.15 -12.94
N THR A 32 -8.27 -12.02 -13.56
CA THR A 32 -7.73 -11.64 -14.87
C THR A 32 -6.31 -11.08 -14.76
N LEU A 33 -5.46 -11.41 -15.73
CA LEU A 33 -4.11 -10.88 -15.86
C LEU A 33 -4.07 -9.57 -16.65
N PHE A 34 -3.28 -8.62 -16.17
CA PHE A 34 -3.10 -7.30 -16.77
C PHE A 34 -1.64 -7.06 -17.15
N CYS A 35 -1.43 -6.19 -18.14
CA CYS A 35 -0.13 -5.56 -18.33
C CYS A 35 0.13 -4.56 -17.17
N LYS A 36 1.37 -4.11 -17.03
CA LYS A 36 1.77 -3.15 -15.98
C LYS A 36 0.83 -1.93 -15.95
N ASP A 37 0.62 -1.28 -17.09
CA ASP A 37 -0.09 -0.01 -17.16
C ASP A 37 -1.59 -0.18 -16.85
N CYS A 38 -2.23 -1.22 -17.38
CA CYS A 38 -3.63 -1.51 -17.11
C CYS A 38 -3.87 -1.90 -15.64
N LEU A 39 -2.91 -2.60 -15.02
CA LEU A 39 -2.97 -2.92 -13.59
C LEU A 39 -2.89 -1.64 -12.75
N VAL A 40 -1.92 -0.77 -13.02
CA VAL A 40 -1.74 0.50 -12.31
C VAL A 40 -2.96 1.41 -12.48
N GLU A 41 -3.49 1.52 -13.69
CA GLU A 41 -4.69 2.33 -14.00
C GLU A 41 -5.91 1.85 -13.23
N SER A 42 -6.16 0.53 -13.21
CA SER A 42 -7.30 -0.07 -12.49
C SER A 42 -7.17 0.01 -10.97
N HIS A 43 -5.93 0.12 -10.45
CA HIS A 43 -5.64 0.18 -9.02
C HIS A 43 -5.26 1.58 -8.51
N ARG A 44 -5.49 2.64 -9.29
CA ARG A 44 -5.19 4.03 -8.88
C ARG A 44 -5.80 4.44 -7.54
N TRP A 45 -6.90 3.80 -7.14
CA TRP A 45 -7.62 4.04 -5.88
C TRP A 45 -7.45 2.92 -4.84
N LEU A 46 -6.66 1.91 -5.17
CA LEU A 46 -6.39 0.74 -4.35
C LEU A 46 -4.88 0.55 -4.17
N PRO A 47 -4.13 1.59 -3.75
CA PRO A 47 -2.66 1.54 -3.68
C PRO A 47 -2.12 0.56 -2.63
N LEU A 48 -2.99 0.09 -1.73
CA LEU A 48 -2.69 -0.89 -0.68
C LEU A 48 -3.04 -2.33 -1.10
N HIS A 49 -3.49 -2.55 -2.33
CA HIS A 49 -3.60 -3.91 -2.86
C HIS A 49 -2.21 -4.47 -3.21
N ARG A 50 -2.09 -5.80 -3.26
CA ARG A 50 -0.84 -6.52 -3.46
C ARG A 50 -0.74 -7.05 -4.88
N PRO A 51 -0.01 -6.38 -5.79
CA PRO A 51 0.22 -6.90 -7.12
C PRO A 51 1.22 -8.06 -7.06
N MET A 52 1.02 -9.03 -7.94
CA MET A 52 1.90 -10.18 -8.13
C MET A 52 2.34 -10.22 -9.59
N LYS A 53 3.60 -10.57 -9.84
CA LYS A 53 4.19 -10.64 -11.18
C LYS A 53 4.52 -12.07 -11.54
N TRP A 54 4.05 -12.52 -12.69
CA TRP A 54 4.49 -13.78 -13.29
C TRP A 54 5.91 -13.63 -13.84
N ASN A 55 6.85 -14.44 -13.33
CA ASN A 55 8.24 -14.44 -13.78
C ASN A 55 8.57 -15.58 -14.79
N GLY A 56 7.59 -16.40 -15.15
CA GLY A 56 7.77 -17.61 -15.97
C GLY A 56 7.76 -18.93 -15.19
N THR A 57 7.89 -18.88 -13.86
CA THR A 57 7.96 -20.07 -12.99
C THR A 57 7.01 -19.97 -11.79
N TYR A 58 6.89 -18.80 -11.18
CA TYR A 58 5.98 -18.53 -10.08
C TYR A 58 5.59 -17.05 -10.02
N TYR A 59 4.56 -16.75 -9.23
CA TYR A 59 4.18 -15.38 -8.92
C TYR A 59 5.10 -14.78 -7.86
N GLN A 60 5.86 -13.77 -8.26
CA GLN A 60 6.69 -12.97 -7.36
C GLN A 60 5.88 -11.83 -6.77
N LYS A 61 6.14 -11.52 -5.49
CA LYS A 61 5.61 -10.31 -4.85
C LYS A 61 6.10 -9.08 -5.61
N GLU A 62 5.22 -8.12 -5.76
CA GLU A 62 5.51 -6.83 -6.35
C GLU A 62 4.84 -5.73 -5.51
N SER A 63 5.20 -4.46 -5.75
CA SER A 63 4.51 -3.32 -5.14
C SER A 63 4.03 -2.35 -6.19
N PHE A 64 2.92 -1.66 -5.93
CA PHE A 64 2.45 -0.62 -6.83
C PHE A 64 3.45 0.54 -6.99
N SER A 65 4.23 0.83 -5.95
CA SER A 65 5.35 1.80 -6.00
C SER A 65 6.40 1.42 -7.03
N ASN A 66 6.85 0.16 -7.05
CA ASN A 66 7.80 -0.35 -8.05
C ASN A 66 7.20 -0.34 -9.46
N LEU A 67 5.88 -0.52 -9.57
CA LEU A 67 5.15 -0.38 -10.82
C LEU A 67 4.91 1.08 -11.22
N GLY A 68 5.34 2.06 -10.42
CA GLY A 68 5.26 3.48 -10.73
C GLY A 68 3.93 4.14 -10.35
N LEU A 69 3.07 3.46 -9.58
CA LEU A 69 1.90 4.11 -9.00
C LEU A 69 2.35 5.10 -7.92
N VAL A 70 1.91 6.34 -8.06
CA VAL A 70 2.08 7.37 -7.03
C VAL A 70 0.70 7.74 -6.48
N TRP A 71 0.56 7.66 -5.16
CA TRP A 71 -0.65 8.07 -4.46
C TRP A 71 -0.56 9.57 -4.13
N TYR A 72 -1.20 10.39 -4.96
CA TYR A 72 -1.23 11.84 -4.74
C TYR A 72 -2.27 12.21 -3.68
N PHE A 73 -1.84 13.02 -2.72
CA PHE A 73 -2.70 13.55 -1.66
C PHE A 73 -3.19 14.96 -2.04
N GLY A 74 -4.46 15.22 -1.76
CA GLY A 74 -5.14 16.42 -2.24
C GLY A 74 -5.51 16.34 -3.72
N HIS A 75 -6.05 17.44 -4.26
CA HIS A 75 -6.44 17.60 -5.68
C HIS A 75 -7.23 16.42 -6.28
N GLY A 76 -8.03 15.72 -5.47
CA GLY A 76 -8.79 14.55 -5.93
C GLY A 76 -7.90 13.43 -6.51
N GLY A 77 -6.66 13.27 -6.03
CA GLY A 77 -5.72 12.25 -6.51
C GLY A 77 -4.94 12.64 -7.77
N ILE A 78 -5.05 13.89 -8.23
CA ILE A 78 -4.24 14.43 -9.33
C ILE A 78 -2.89 14.94 -8.77
N PRO A 79 -1.77 14.79 -9.50
CA PRO A 79 -0.50 15.38 -9.09
C PRO A 79 -0.62 16.89 -8.82
N CYS A 80 -0.17 17.32 -7.64
CA CYS A 80 -0.03 18.73 -7.33
C CYS A 80 0.99 19.36 -8.30
N PRO A 81 0.72 20.52 -8.93
CA PRO A 81 1.69 21.19 -9.80
C PRO A 81 3.03 21.48 -9.10
N TYR A 82 2.97 21.70 -7.78
CA TYR A 82 4.11 22.02 -6.93
C TYR A 82 4.71 20.77 -6.24
N VAL A 83 4.33 19.56 -6.63
CA VAL A 83 4.77 18.32 -5.93
C VAL A 83 6.30 18.18 -5.95
N TYR A 84 6.97 18.63 -7.01
CA TYR A 84 8.42 18.56 -7.18
C TYR A 84 9.17 19.80 -6.66
N ASP A 85 8.47 20.90 -6.36
CA ASP A 85 9.10 22.17 -5.94
C ASP A 85 9.57 22.11 -4.47
N GLY A 86 9.06 21.14 -3.71
CA GLY A 86 9.42 20.92 -2.31
C GLY A 86 10.08 19.56 -2.10
N ARG A 87 9.33 18.64 -1.49
CA ARG A 87 9.85 17.33 -1.06
C ARG A 87 9.94 16.31 -2.19
N GLY A 88 9.22 16.52 -3.30
CA GLY A 88 9.06 15.51 -4.34
C GLY A 88 8.21 14.33 -3.87
N ILE A 89 8.30 13.22 -4.61
CA ILE A 89 7.67 11.96 -4.24
C ILE A 89 8.39 11.38 -3.03
N GLN A 90 7.63 10.88 -2.06
CA GLN A 90 8.14 10.30 -0.82
C GLN A 90 7.70 8.84 -0.68
N GLU A 91 8.42 8.05 0.11
CA GLU A 91 7.98 6.72 0.53
C GLU A 91 7.22 6.84 1.86
N LEU A 92 6.02 6.25 1.93
CA LEU A 92 5.22 6.11 3.14
C LEU A 92 4.98 4.63 3.41
N THR A 93 5.23 4.19 4.64
CA THR A 93 4.87 2.84 5.08
C THR A 93 3.45 2.85 5.65
N VAL A 94 2.55 2.03 5.11
CA VAL A 94 1.15 1.97 5.55
C VAL A 94 0.81 0.57 6.04
N LEU A 95 0.33 0.45 7.27
CA LEU A 95 -0.24 -0.79 7.77
C LEU A 95 -1.74 -0.84 7.44
N ASP A 96 -2.15 -1.88 6.72
CA ASP A 96 -3.54 -2.16 6.32
C ASP A 96 -3.95 -3.60 6.66
N LEU A 97 -5.21 -3.97 6.41
CA LEU A 97 -5.79 -5.29 6.73
C LEU A 97 -5.09 -6.48 6.06
N ASN A 98 -4.46 -6.26 4.90
CA ASN A 98 -3.78 -7.27 4.09
C ASN A 98 -2.24 -7.25 4.25
N GLY A 99 -1.71 -6.40 5.14
CA GLY A 99 -0.29 -6.32 5.43
C GLY A 99 0.25 -4.89 5.54
N ILE A 100 1.56 -4.78 5.41
CA ILE A 100 2.35 -3.55 5.51
C ILE A 100 2.84 -3.22 4.10
N HIS A 101 2.57 -2.00 3.67
CA HIS A 101 2.80 -1.54 2.30
C HIS A 101 3.80 -0.40 2.29
N LYS A 102 4.77 -0.46 1.38
CA LYS A 102 5.58 0.71 1.03
C LYS A 102 4.98 1.37 -0.19
N VAL A 103 4.39 2.55 -0.01
CA VAL A 103 3.71 3.31 -1.07
C VAL A 103 4.48 4.57 -1.44
N SER A 104 4.59 4.87 -2.73
CA SER A 104 5.05 6.17 -3.21
C SER A 104 3.92 7.19 -3.11
N VAL A 105 4.16 8.30 -2.42
CA VAL A 105 3.16 9.36 -2.17
C VAL A 105 3.64 10.71 -2.68
N GLY A 106 2.71 11.49 -3.21
CA GLY A 106 2.95 12.89 -3.61
C GLY A 106 2.07 13.82 -2.79
N TYR A 107 2.67 14.60 -1.90
CA TYR A 107 1.94 15.57 -1.08
C TYR A 107 1.61 16.83 -1.89
N CYS A 108 0.46 17.44 -1.59
CA CYS A 108 0.15 18.79 -2.01
C CYS A 108 1.11 19.78 -1.33
N GLN A 109 1.70 20.67 -2.13
CA GLN A 109 2.61 21.74 -1.69
C GLN A 109 2.08 23.13 -2.08
N CYS A 110 0.78 23.27 -2.37
CA CYS A 110 0.19 24.57 -2.63
C CYS A 110 0.32 25.48 -1.40
N ALA A 111 0.53 26.78 -1.61
CA ALA A 111 0.70 27.74 -0.51
C ALA A 111 -0.48 27.79 0.49
N LYS A 112 -1.69 27.46 0.04
CA LYS A 112 -2.91 27.33 0.86
C LYS A 112 -3.34 25.88 1.07
N GLY A 113 -2.43 24.93 0.88
CA GLY A 113 -2.69 23.51 1.05
C GLY A 113 -2.73 23.12 2.53
N PRO A 114 -3.43 22.02 2.86
CA PRO A 114 -3.44 21.47 4.22
C PRO A 114 -2.05 20.95 4.63
N GLU A 115 -1.81 20.83 5.94
CA GLU A 115 -0.57 20.25 6.46
C GLU A 115 -0.42 18.76 6.12
N ILE A 116 0.81 18.22 6.22
CA ILE A 116 1.11 16.82 5.85
C ILE A 116 0.24 15.83 6.63
N ALA A 117 0.10 16.02 7.94
CA ALA A 117 -0.72 15.13 8.77
C ALA A 117 -2.19 15.19 8.32
N GLU A 118 -2.74 16.38 8.08
CA GLU A 118 -4.10 16.56 7.59
C GLU A 118 -4.31 15.90 6.22
N GLN A 119 -3.34 16.00 5.31
CA GLN A 119 -3.39 15.31 4.01
C GLN A 119 -3.49 13.78 4.15
N ILE A 120 -2.76 13.19 5.09
CA ILE A 120 -2.83 11.75 5.42
C ILE A 120 -4.21 11.40 5.98
N PHE A 121 -4.73 12.22 6.88
CA PHE A 121 -6.09 12.08 7.43
C PHE A 121 -7.17 12.11 6.35
N LEU A 122 -7.07 13.04 5.40
CA LEU A 122 -8.04 13.20 4.31
C LEU A 122 -8.11 11.98 3.38
N VAL A 123 -7.04 11.21 3.27
CA VAL A 123 -7.02 9.93 2.53
C VAL A 123 -7.32 8.71 3.40
N LYS A 124 -7.93 8.91 4.57
CA LYS A 124 -8.36 7.87 5.53
C LYS A 124 -7.20 7.05 6.11
N LEU A 125 -6.04 7.69 6.24
CA LEU A 125 -4.90 7.15 6.96
C LEU A 125 -4.70 7.94 8.25
N PHE A 126 -4.15 7.30 9.26
CA PHE A 126 -3.77 7.92 10.52
C PHE A 126 -2.24 7.92 10.61
N PRO A 127 -1.58 9.07 10.70
CA PRO A 127 -0.12 9.11 10.82
C PRO A 127 0.33 8.56 12.18
N ALA A 128 1.40 7.77 12.20
CA ALA A 128 2.00 7.31 13.46
C ALA A 128 2.63 8.46 14.26
N THR A 129 3.13 9.48 13.56
CA THR A 129 3.73 10.69 14.15
C THR A 129 3.26 11.93 13.38
N VAL A 130 3.10 13.06 14.08
CA VAL A 130 2.56 14.29 13.46
C VAL A 130 3.61 15.04 12.63
N LEU A 131 4.85 15.16 13.14
CA LEU A 131 5.87 16.04 12.56
C LEU A 131 6.45 15.54 11.23
N ARG A 132 6.72 14.23 11.13
CA ARG A 132 7.28 13.57 9.93
C ARG A 132 6.78 12.14 9.84
N PRO A 133 5.53 11.94 9.39
CA PRO A 133 4.96 10.61 9.24
C PRO A 133 5.69 9.84 8.13
N GLN A 134 6.55 8.91 8.51
CA GLN A 134 7.07 7.85 7.64
C GLN A 134 6.22 6.58 7.72
N THR A 135 5.32 6.52 8.70
CA THR A 135 4.42 5.41 8.93
C THR A 135 3.01 5.93 9.16
N ALA A 136 2.03 5.25 8.57
CA ALA A 136 0.62 5.51 8.80
C ALA A 136 -0.16 4.19 8.92
N PHE A 137 -1.35 4.26 9.49
CA PHE A 137 -2.27 3.15 9.65
C PHE A 137 -3.54 3.47 8.89
N SER A 138 -4.08 2.51 8.13
CA SER A 138 -5.39 2.73 7.57
C SER A 138 -6.45 2.78 8.68
N PHE A 139 -7.48 3.59 8.50
CA PHE A 139 -8.58 3.65 9.47
C PHE A 139 -9.28 2.30 9.65
N ARG A 140 -9.34 1.48 8.57
CA ARG A 140 -9.89 0.13 8.64
C ARG A 140 -9.04 -0.80 9.50
N ALA A 141 -7.71 -0.70 9.43
CA ALA A 141 -6.82 -1.49 10.27
C ALA A 141 -6.90 -1.06 11.73
N LEU A 142 -6.96 0.25 12.01
CA LEU A 142 -7.19 0.75 13.37
C LEU A 142 -8.53 0.29 13.93
N LYS A 143 -9.60 0.33 13.14
CA LYS A 143 -10.92 -0.16 13.55
C LYS A 143 -10.89 -1.65 13.87
N LEU A 144 -10.25 -2.47 13.02
CA LEU A 144 -10.10 -3.90 13.28
C LEU A 144 -9.30 -4.14 14.56
N PHE A 145 -8.15 -3.48 14.70
CA PHE A 145 -7.31 -3.59 15.89
C PHE A 145 -8.09 -3.25 17.16
N HIS A 146 -8.83 -2.15 17.16
CA HIS A 146 -9.65 -1.73 18.29
C HIS A 146 -10.67 -2.81 18.69
N MET A 147 -11.36 -3.41 17.70
CA MET A 147 -12.33 -4.47 17.97
C MET A 147 -11.66 -5.73 18.55
N VAL A 148 -10.59 -6.25 17.93
CA VAL A 148 -9.93 -7.47 18.40
C VAL A 148 -9.16 -7.27 19.71
N HIS A 149 -8.70 -6.05 19.96
CA HIS A 149 -8.12 -5.67 21.24
C HIS A 149 -9.16 -5.77 22.36
N LEU A 150 -10.36 -5.22 22.15
CA LEU A 150 -11.44 -5.24 23.13
C LEU A 150 -12.04 -6.63 23.32
N THR A 151 -12.24 -7.41 22.26
CA THR A 151 -12.94 -8.70 22.34
C THR A 151 -12.04 -9.88 22.66
N ALA A 152 -10.77 -9.83 22.24
CA ALA A 152 -9.83 -10.95 22.34
C ALA A 152 -8.53 -10.59 23.08
N HIS A 153 -8.46 -9.40 23.70
CA HIS A 153 -7.27 -8.90 24.40
C HIS A 153 -5.98 -8.96 23.56
N THR A 154 -6.13 -8.83 22.24
CA THR A 154 -4.99 -8.85 21.31
C THR A 154 -4.08 -7.66 21.61
N LYS A 155 -2.78 -7.92 21.82
CA LYS A 155 -1.80 -6.86 22.02
C LYS A 155 -1.45 -6.23 20.67
N ALA A 156 -1.07 -4.96 20.67
CA ALA A 156 -0.62 -4.28 19.46
C ALA A 156 0.53 -5.03 18.76
N TRP A 157 1.43 -5.62 19.55
CA TRP A 157 2.52 -6.47 19.06
C TRP A 157 2.04 -7.66 18.24
N ASP A 158 1.05 -8.40 18.75
CA ASP A 158 0.52 -9.59 18.08
C ASP A 158 -0.22 -9.20 16.78
N PHE A 159 -0.95 -8.10 16.81
CA PHE A 159 -1.64 -7.56 15.64
C PHE A 159 -0.67 -7.12 14.55
N ILE A 160 0.34 -6.33 14.91
CA ILE A 160 1.37 -5.86 13.96
C ILE A 160 2.21 -7.03 13.46
N GLY A 161 2.57 -7.98 14.32
CA GLY A 161 3.26 -9.21 13.93
C GLY A 161 2.44 -10.06 12.95
N THR A 162 1.11 -10.09 13.10
CA THR A 162 0.21 -10.73 12.14
C THR A 162 0.25 -10.02 10.78
N MET A 163 0.15 -8.68 10.76
CA MET A 163 0.24 -7.90 9.51
C MET A 163 1.61 -8.05 8.84
N HIS A 164 2.68 -8.14 9.62
CA HIS A 164 4.01 -8.43 9.11
C HIS A 164 4.04 -9.80 8.42
N ARG A 165 3.51 -10.86 9.05
CA ARG A 165 3.45 -12.21 8.45
C ARG A 165 2.58 -12.29 7.21
N LEU A 166 1.52 -11.49 7.12
CA LEU A 166 0.70 -11.35 5.90
C LEU A 166 1.47 -10.69 4.75
N THR A 167 2.45 -9.85 5.07
CA THR A 167 3.34 -9.19 4.10
C THR A 167 4.48 -10.11 3.69
N ASP A 168 5.16 -10.67 4.68
CA ASP A 168 6.22 -11.64 4.52
C ASP A 168 6.16 -12.74 5.57
N CYS A 169 5.80 -13.94 5.13
CA CYS A 169 5.68 -15.11 5.99
C CYS A 169 7.03 -15.76 6.32
N LEU A 170 8.12 -15.35 5.65
CA LEU A 170 9.45 -15.95 5.82
C LEU A 170 10.34 -15.21 6.82
N ASP A 171 10.01 -13.96 7.16
CA ASP A 171 10.87 -13.15 8.02
C ASP A 171 10.39 -13.15 9.48
N ILE A 172 10.89 -14.12 10.24
CA ILE A 172 10.69 -14.27 11.68
C ILE A 172 11.55 -13.24 12.47
N LYS A 173 12.53 -12.57 11.82
CA LYS A 173 13.52 -11.70 12.47
C LYS A 173 13.20 -10.20 12.32
N ALA A 174 12.43 -9.78 11.32
CA ALA A 174 12.03 -8.38 11.11
C ALA A 174 10.83 -7.94 11.97
N LEU A 175 10.86 -8.23 13.27
CA LEU A 175 10.09 -7.47 14.26
C LEU A 175 10.70 -6.07 14.36
N HIS A 176 10.56 -5.27 13.29
CA HIS A 176 11.30 -4.04 13.10
C HIS A 176 10.76 -2.98 14.05
N VAL A 177 11.57 -2.69 15.06
CA VAL A 177 11.41 -1.71 16.15
C VAL A 177 10.91 -0.34 15.68
N SER A 178 11.05 0.01 14.39
CA SER A 178 10.65 1.29 13.79
C SER A 178 9.17 1.62 13.91
N ILE A 179 8.28 0.65 13.61
CA ILE A 179 6.82 0.90 13.60
C ILE A 179 6.35 1.17 15.04
N LEU A 180 6.96 0.49 16.01
CA LEU A 180 6.57 0.56 17.42
C LEU A 180 7.28 1.69 18.17
N ARG A 181 8.52 2.05 17.81
CA ARG A 181 9.18 3.25 18.38
C ARG A 181 8.36 4.51 18.14
N ASN A 182 7.64 4.57 17.02
CA ASN A 182 6.78 5.69 16.68
C ASN A 182 5.43 5.63 17.40
N LEU A 183 4.91 4.43 17.70
CA LEU A 183 3.66 4.26 18.44
C LEU A 183 3.81 4.45 19.96
N PHE A 184 4.98 4.13 20.54
CA PHE A 184 5.23 4.19 21.99
C PHE A 184 6.09 5.37 22.44
N LYS A 185 6.48 6.30 21.54
CA LYS A 185 7.17 7.55 21.91
C LYS A 185 6.26 8.79 21.91
N ALA A 186 4.95 8.60 21.88
CA ALA A 186 3.99 9.71 21.93
C ALA A 186 3.58 10.10 23.37
N ASP A 187 4.11 9.41 24.40
CA ASP A 187 3.75 9.61 25.80
C ASP A 187 4.94 9.99 26.74
N ASP A 188 6.03 10.56 26.19
CA ASP A 188 7.13 11.14 27.00
C ASP A 188 7.40 12.62 26.63
#